data_AF-A0A925VD21-F1
#
_entry.id   AF-A0A925VD21-F1
#
_cell.length_a   1.000
_cell.length_b   1.000
_cell.length_c   1.000
_cell.angle_alpha   90.00
_cell.angle_beta   90.00
_cell.angle_gamma   90.00
#
_symmetry.space_group_name_H-M   'P 1'
#
loop_
_entity.id
_entity.type
_entity.pdbx_description
1 polymer ?
#
loop_
_entity_poly.entity_id
_entity_poly.type
_entity_poly.pdbx_seq_one_letter_code
_entity_poly.pdbx_strand_id
1 'polypeptide(L)'
;DWHPRESKRGGAWMNYLITGGPRSDGSRAPHLGLICGNMTPPVEGRPALLTHREVETVFHEFGHLLHHLLTEVETASLAGTNVAWDFVELPSQIHENWAWEREALDLFAKHHATGDTIPEPLYGAMRRARTFRGATQQMRQLGFADLDLRLHRVYEPTRDGELLAYARSVAQAYAATTLPDPYPMICGFTHLFAHAVGYGAGYYSYKWAEVLDADAFSVFAKNGIFDPATGEKFRSTILARGDAADPMELFVAFAGREPKLDALLGPMRRARTFRAAAAMMRQLGLCDVDLSLHTRYDASRDGDVLAYARGVMQRYAPAPLPDDYAMITGFGHLFAHPVGYAAGYYSYKWAEVLDADAYDRFANEGVFNRETGDAFRRSVLEHGDSRDPMALFREFRGRDPDVQPLLRRSGLI
;
A
#
# COMPACT_ATOMS: atom_id res chain seq x y z
N ASP A 1 0.15 8.10 27.77
CA ASP A 1 1.58 7.79 28.08
C ASP A 1 2.33 7.66 26.75
N TRP A 2 3.09 8.67 26.33
CA TRP A 2 3.51 8.80 24.93
C TRP A 2 4.96 8.48 24.60
N HIS A 3 5.86 8.45 25.57
CA HIS A 3 7.30 8.36 25.29
C HIS A 3 7.88 6.98 25.59
N PRO A 4 8.88 6.55 24.82
CA PRO A 4 9.58 5.30 25.05
C PRO A 4 10.39 5.33 26.34
N ARG A 5 10.47 4.18 27.01
CA ARG A 5 11.33 3.92 28.18
C ARG A 5 11.61 2.43 28.27
N GLU A 6 12.71 2.06 28.92
CA GLU A 6 13.16 0.66 29.03
C GLU A 6 12.08 -0.28 29.60
N SER A 7 11.31 0.18 30.59
CA SER A 7 10.24 -0.60 31.22
C SER A 7 8.93 -0.68 30.42
N LYS A 8 8.88 -0.10 29.20
CA LYS A 8 7.67 -0.03 28.37
C LYS A 8 7.87 -0.82 27.08
N ARG A 9 6.89 -1.68 26.77
CA ARG A 9 6.84 -2.41 25.50
C ARG A 9 6.76 -1.45 24.30
N GLY A 10 7.29 -1.87 23.15
CA GLY A 10 7.20 -1.13 21.89
C GLY A 10 5.77 -1.08 21.31
N GLY A 11 5.57 -0.21 20.32
CA GLY A 11 4.29 -0.03 19.62
C GLY A 11 3.40 1.08 20.22
N ALA A 12 2.15 1.11 19.81
CA ALA A 12 1.08 1.91 20.41
C ALA A 12 -0.11 1.01 20.71
N TRP A 13 -0.90 1.39 21.70
CA TRP A 13 -2.12 0.67 22.08
C TRP A 13 -3.00 1.53 22.96
N MET A 14 -4.30 1.26 22.89
CA MET A 14 -5.30 1.66 23.86
C MET A 14 -5.47 0.55 24.91
N ASN A 15 -5.79 0.95 26.15
CA ASN A 15 -6.31 0.03 27.16
C ASN A 15 -7.38 0.71 28.01
N TYR A 16 -8.22 -0.08 28.68
CA TYR A 16 -9.17 0.42 29.68
C TYR A 16 -8.76 0.02 31.09
N LEU A 17 -9.06 0.89 32.06
CA LEU A 17 -8.89 0.64 33.50
C LEU A 17 -10.23 0.34 34.17
N ILE A 18 -11.28 1.05 33.74
CA ILE A 18 -12.63 0.89 34.26
C ILE A 18 -13.60 0.88 33.08
N THR A 19 -14.36 -0.20 32.98
CA THR A 19 -15.59 -0.24 32.19
C THR A 19 -16.72 0.12 33.15
N GLY A 20 -17.19 1.36 33.03
CA GLY A 20 -18.34 1.86 33.76
C GLY A 20 -19.64 1.20 33.29
N GLY A 21 -20.74 1.57 33.94
CA GLY A 21 -22.03 0.93 33.71
C GLY A 21 -23.14 1.57 34.54
N PRO A 22 -24.39 1.17 34.32
CA PRO A 22 -25.52 1.67 35.10
C PRO A 22 -25.31 1.40 36.60
N ARG A 23 -25.68 2.37 37.44
CA ARG A 23 -25.72 2.26 38.89
C ARG A 23 -27.15 2.18 39.38
N SER A 24 -27.34 1.68 40.61
CA SER A 24 -28.66 1.55 41.24
C SER A 24 -29.38 2.89 41.47
N ASP A 25 -28.65 4.01 41.51
CA ASP A 25 -29.18 5.36 41.66
C ASP A 25 -29.62 6.00 40.32
N GLY A 26 -29.58 5.23 39.21
CA GLY A 26 -29.89 5.72 37.86
C GLY A 26 -28.77 6.52 37.20
N SER A 27 -27.65 6.77 37.89
CA SER A 27 -26.45 7.34 37.29
C SER A 27 -25.65 6.27 36.53
N ARG A 28 -24.68 6.70 35.71
CA ARG A 28 -23.74 5.80 35.05
C ARG A 28 -22.35 6.00 35.61
N ALA A 29 -21.68 4.91 35.96
CA ALA A 29 -20.26 4.95 36.29
C ALA A 29 -19.44 5.38 35.07
N PRO A 30 -18.46 6.29 35.24
CA PRO A 30 -17.66 6.74 34.11
C PRO A 30 -16.74 5.62 33.64
N HIS A 31 -16.55 5.56 32.33
CA HIS A 31 -15.48 4.78 31.72
C HIS A 31 -14.13 5.47 31.96
N LEU A 32 -13.10 4.68 32.21
CA LEU A 32 -11.72 5.17 32.30
C LEU A 32 -10.84 4.35 31.37
N GLY A 33 -10.26 5.02 30.39
CA GLY A 33 -9.31 4.44 29.44
C GLY A 33 -8.03 5.26 29.33
N LEU A 34 -7.03 4.66 28.69
CA LEU A 34 -5.74 5.27 28.44
C LEU A 34 -5.23 4.89 27.05
N ILE A 35 -4.41 5.77 26.49
CA ILE A 35 -3.67 5.55 25.27
C ILE A 35 -2.17 5.61 25.55
N CYS A 36 -1.46 4.64 24.99
CA CYS A 36 -0.04 4.45 25.14
C CYS A 36 0.62 4.45 23.75
N GLY A 37 1.75 5.14 23.62
CA GLY A 37 2.56 5.10 22.40
C GLY A 37 4.05 5.22 22.70
N ASN A 38 4.87 5.04 21.68
CA ASN A 38 6.31 5.23 21.74
C ASN A 38 6.73 6.32 20.75
N MET A 39 6.14 7.51 20.91
CA MET A 39 6.35 8.67 20.07
C MET A 39 7.67 9.35 20.40
N THR A 40 8.25 9.99 19.40
CA THR A 40 9.49 10.77 19.46
C THR A 40 9.46 11.71 20.67
N PRO A 41 10.39 11.56 21.64
CA PRO A 41 10.43 12.41 22.81
C PRO A 41 10.95 13.82 22.48
N PRO A 42 10.65 14.82 23.32
CA PRO A 42 11.28 16.14 23.22
C PRO A 42 12.79 16.05 23.43
N VAL A 43 13.56 16.96 22.81
CA VAL A 43 15.02 17.03 22.91
C VAL A 43 15.41 18.42 23.43
N GLU A 44 16.25 18.47 24.48
CA GLU A 44 16.87 19.72 24.97
C GLU A 44 15.85 20.85 25.27
N GLY A 45 14.69 20.53 25.85
CA GLY A 45 13.66 21.52 26.18
C GLY A 45 12.84 22.03 24.98
N ARG A 46 13.07 21.51 23.77
CA ARG A 46 12.22 21.76 22.60
C ARG A 46 10.98 20.87 22.61
N PRO A 47 9.85 21.29 22.01
CA PRO A 47 8.67 20.45 21.90
C PRO A 47 8.94 19.17 21.10
N ALA A 48 8.21 18.10 21.42
CA ALA A 48 8.22 16.88 20.61
C ALA A 48 7.59 17.16 19.25
N LEU A 49 8.35 17.00 18.17
CA LEU A 49 7.86 17.11 16.79
C LEU A 49 7.57 15.71 16.27
N LEU A 50 6.31 15.46 15.96
CA LEU A 50 5.84 14.15 15.50
C LEU A 50 5.95 14.05 13.97
N THR A 51 6.34 12.87 13.51
CA THR A 51 6.13 12.46 12.12
C THR A 51 4.65 12.31 11.84
N HIS A 52 4.25 12.41 10.56
CA HIS A 52 2.86 12.19 10.15
C HIS A 52 2.31 10.83 10.61
N ARG A 53 3.15 9.80 10.54
CA ARG A 53 2.80 8.44 10.98
C ARG A 53 2.51 8.36 12.47
N GLU A 54 3.24 9.11 13.30
CA GLU A 54 2.97 9.18 14.74
C GLU A 54 1.64 9.91 15.01
N VAL A 55 1.31 10.94 14.21
CA VAL A 55 0.00 11.60 14.28
C VAL A 55 -1.12 10.62 13.91
N GLU A 56 -1.00 9.88 12.80
CA GLU A 56 -1.96 8.81 12.45
C GLU A 56 -2.11 7.80 13.59
N THR A 57 -0.99 7.39 14.21
CA THR A 57 -1.01 6.46 15.34
C THR A 57 -1.77 7.03 16.54
N VAL A 58 -1.65 8.33 16.84
CA VAL A 58 -2.45 8.97 17.91
C VAL A 58 -3.94 8.93 17.57
N PHE A 59 -4.33 9.23 16.33
CA PHE A 59 -5.73 9.16 15.90
C PHE A 59 -6.28 7.73 15.96
N HIS A 60 -5.48 6.74 15.55
CA HIS A 60 -5.80 5.32 15.65
C HIS A 60 -6.15 4.91 17.08
N GLU A 61 -5.24 5.16 18.03
CA GLU A 61 -5.47 4.79 19.44
C GLU A 61 -6.60 5.62 20.08
N PHE A 62 -6.79 6.86 19.64
CA PHE A 62 -7.90 7.68 20.11
C PHE A 62 -9.24 7.16 19.61
N GLY A 63 -9.31 6.58 18.41
CA GLY A 63 -10.50 5.89 17.91
C GLY A 63 -10.91 4.70 18.79
N HIS A 64 -9.93 3.86 19.20
CA HIS A 64 -10.16 2.81 20.20
C HIS A 64 -10.65 3.39 21.53
N LEU A 65 -10.05 4.49 21.99
CA LEU A 65 -10.45 5.13 23.23
C LEU A 65 -11.90 5.65 23.16
N LEU A 66 -12.28 6.27 22.05
CA LEU A 66 -13.65 6.72 21.82
C LEU A 66 -14.63 5.55 21.79
N HIS A 67 -14.27 4.42 21.19
CA HIS A 67 -15.09 3.21 21.19
C HIS A 67 -15.38 2.73 22.62
N HIS A 68 -14.38 2.77 23.52
CA HIS A 68 -14.58 2.48 24.94
C HIS A 68 -15.39 3.54 25.68
N LEU A 69 -15.05 4.83 25.50
CA LEU A 69 -15.65 5.91 26.28
C LEU A 69 -17.12 6.17 25.91
N LEU A 70 -17.50 5.89 24.67
CA LEU A 70 -18.84 6.19 24.15
C LEU A 70 -19.79 5.00 24.21
N THR A 71 -19.32 3.82 24.60
CA THR A 71 -20.18 2.63 24.71
C THR A 71 -21.33 2.88 25.68
N GLU A 72 -22.54 2.48 25.31
CA GLU A 72 -23.77 2.54 26.12
C GLU A 72 -24.24 1.18 26.62
N VAL A 73 -23.49 0.12 26.26
CA VAL A 73 -23.77 -1.25 26.70
C VAL A 73 -23.66 -1.36 28.22
N GLU A 74 -24.66 -2.02 28.83
CA GLU A 74 -24.73 -2.23 30.27
C GLU A 74 -23.84 -3.38 30.73
N THR A 75 -23.78 -4.45 29.93
CA THR A 75 -22.96 -5.63 30.21
C THR A 75 -21.49 -5.34 29.90
N ALA A 76 -20.67 -5.21 30.94
CA ALA A 76 -19.25 -4.82 30.80
C ALA A 76 -18.45 -5.71 29.82
N SER A 77 -18.73 -7.02 29.77
CA SER A 77 -18.05 -7.95 28.86
C SER A 77 -18.39 -7.76 27.38
N LEU A 78 -19.44 -7.01 27.07
CA LEU A 78 -19.88 -6.67 25.71
C LEU A 78 -19.66 -5.17 25.41
N ALA A 79 -19.15 -4.41 26.37
CA ALA A 79 -19.03 -2.96 26.26
C ALA A 79 -17.69 -2.54 25.63
N GLY A 80 -17.70 -1.40 24.96
CA GLY A 80 -16.51 -0.78 24.40
C GLY A 80 -15.88 -1.60 23.31
N THR A 81 -14.57 -1.81 23.42
CA THR A 81 -13.76 -2.53 22.43
C THR A 81 -13.89 -4.06 22.50
N ASN A 82 -14.76 -4.60 23.36
CA ASN A 82 -14.99 -6.05 23.50
C ASN A 82 -15.90 -6.57 22.37
N VAL A 83 -15.54 -6.35 21.12
CA VAL A 83 -16.29 -6.71 19.91
C VAL A 83 -15.59 -7.81 19.11
N ALA A 84 -16.21 -8.31 18.04
CA ALA A 84 -15.55 -9.17 17.07
C ALA A 84 -14.21 -8.60 16.58
N TRP A 85 -13.18 -9.46 16.47
CA TRP A 85 -11.80 -9.03 16.19
C TRP A 85 -11.62 -8.37 14.84
N ASP A 86 -12.42 -8.74 13.84
CA ASP A 86 -12.40 -8.16 12.50
C ASP A 86 -13.22 -6.86 12.39
N PHE A 87 -13.87 -6.45 13.48
CA PHE A 87 -14.60 -5.19 13.60
C PHE A 87 -13.92 -4.18 14.53
N VAL A 88 -13.13 -4.65 15.52
CA VAL A 88 -12.53 -3.79 16.54
C VAL A 88 -11.65 -2.67 15.96
N GLU A 89 -11.03 -2.90 14.80
CA GLU A 89 -10.15 -1.94 14.14
C GLU A 89 -10.91 -0.89 13.29
N LEU A 90 -12.21 -1.05 13.04
CA LEU A 90 -12.97 -0.05 12.28
C LEU A 90 -12.96 1.32 13.00
N PRO A 91 -13.32 1.41 14.30
CA PRO A 91 -13.27 2.67 15.03
C PRO A 91 -11.87 3.29 15.12
N SER A 92 -10.79 2.52 15.15
CA SER A 92 -9.43 3.08 15.17
C SER A 92 -9.02 3.60 13.80
N GLN A 93 -9.10 2.77 12.76
CA GLN A 93 -8.60 3.11 11.43
C GLN A 93 -9.40 4.24 10.76
N ILE A 94 -10.72 4.30 10.97
CA ILE A 94 -11.53 5.38 10.38
C ILE A 94 -11.04 6.76 10.85
N HIS A 95 -10.62 6.89 12.11
CA HIS A 95 -10.14 8.16 12.68
C HIS A 95 -8.82 8.62 12.05
N GLU A 96 -7.98 7.71 11.53
CA GLU A 96 -6.74 8.07 10.83
C GLU A 96 -7.00 8.96 9.61
N ASN A 97 -8.19 8.87 9.00
CA ASN A 97 -8.54 9.70 7.84
C ASN A 97 -8.55 11.20 8.17
N TRP A 98 -8.92 11.61 9.39
CA TRP A 98 -8.89 13.02 9.79
C TRP A 98 -7.47 13.59 9.87
N ALA A 99 -6.45 12.74 10.03
CA ALA A 99 -5.06 13.18 9.91
C ALA A 99 -4.68 13.57 8.47
N TRP A 100 -5.51 13.28 7.46
CA TRP A 100 -5.22 13.56 6.05
C TRP A 100 -6.10 14.65 5.40
N GLU A 101 -7.11 15.13 6.12
CA GLU A 101 -8.06 16.10 5.60
C GLU A 101 -7.69 17.52 6.03
N ARG A 102 -7.79 18.47 5.09
CA ARG A 102 -7.28 19.83 5.27
C ARG A 102 -7.97 20.54 6.44
N GLU A 103 -9.28 20.45 6.48
CA GLU A 103 -10.14 21.09 7.47
C GLU A 103 -9.83 20.59 8.89
N ALA A 104 -9.41 19.32 9.03
CA ALA A 104 -9.00 18.75 10.30
C ALA A 104 -7.55 19.12 10.68
N LEU A 105 -6.62 19.06 9.72
CA LEU A 105 -5.23 19.45 9.94
C LEU A 105 -5.13 20.91 10.40
N ASP A 106 -5.91 21.83 9.83
CA ASP A 106 -5.88 23.25 10.19
C ASP A 106 -6.28 23.52 11.67
N LEU A 107 -6.93 22.56 12.34
CA LEU A 107 -7.28 22.66 13.76
C LEU A 107 -6.05 22.51 14.68
N PHE A 108 -5.09 21.65 14.32
CA PHE A 108 -4.01 21.26 15.23
C PHE A 108 -2.60 21.33 14.63
N ALA A 109 -2.45 21.18 13.31
CA ALA A 109 -1.16 21.13 12.63
C ALA A 109 -0.64 22.55 12.34
N LYS A 110 -0.12 23.20 13.39
CA LYS A 110 0.45 24.54 13.34
C LYS A 110 1.96 24.50 13.54
N HIS A 111 2.67 25.38 12.83
CA HIS A 111 4.11 25.52 12.99
C HIS A 111 4.44 25.90 14.44
N HIS A 112 5.30 25.14 15.10
CA HIS A 112 5.47 25.22 16.56
C HIS A 112 5.99 26.58 17.06
N ALA A 113 6.64 27.38 16.19
CA ALA A 113 7.17 28.70 16.55
C ALA A 113 6.28 29.87 16.07
N THR A 114 5.58 29.72 14.94
CA THR A 114 4.86 30.83 14.30
C THR A 114 3.34 30.70 14.40
N GLY A 115 2.82 29.49 14.63
CA GLY A 115 1.39 29.21 14.64
C GLY A 115 0.74 29.07 13.26
N ASP A 116 1.52 29.19 12.18
CA ASP A 116 1.02 29.10 10.81
C ASP A 116 0.54 27.68 10.49
N THR A 117 -0.50 27.57 9.66
CA THR A 117 -0.99 26.28 9.16
C THR A 117 -0.09 25.71 8.06
N ILE A 118 -0.32 24.45 7.69
CA ILE A 118 0.42 23.79 6.61
C ILE A 118 0.18 24.56 5.29
N PRO A 119 1.24 25.07 4.62
CA PRO A 119 1.08 25.75 3.34
C PRO A 119 0.52 24.83 2.25
N GLU A 120 -0.29 25.36 1.34
CA GLU A 120 -0.94 24.61 0.25
C GLU A 120 0.04 23.75 -0.57
N PRO A 121 1.23 24.25 -0.98
CA PRO A 121 2.17 23.42 -1.74
C PRO A 121 2.65 22.19 -0.97
N LEU A 122 2.82 22.31 0.35
CA LEU A 122 3.24 21.22 1.22
C LEU A 122 2.11 20.22 1.45
N TYR A 123 0.89 20.71 1.69
CA TYR A 123 -0.31 19.84 1.78
C TYR A 123 -0.50 19.03 0.50
N GLY A 124 -0.41 19.67 -0.67
CA GLY A 124 -0.48 18.99 -1.96
C GLY A 124 0.63 17.94 -2.14
N ALA A 125 1.86 18.22 -1.67
CA ALA A 125 2.95 17.24 -1.68
C ALA A 125 2.69 16.05 -0.75
N MET A 126 2.18 16.29 0.46
CA MET A 126 1.77 15.24 1.40
C MET A 126 0.69 14.34 0.80
N ARG A 127 -0.35 14.92 0.18
CA ARG A 127 -1.44 14.17 -0.47
C ARG A 127 -0.93 13.28 -1.61
N ARG A 128 0.01 13.77 -2.43
CA ARG A 128 0.65 12.95 -3.49
C ARG A 128 1.53 11.84 -2.91
N ALA A 129 2.21 12.10 -1.79
CA ALA A 129 3.08 11.14 -1.13
C ALA A 129 2.30 10.05 -0.37
N ARG A 130 1.02 10.26 0.00
CA ARG A 130 0.19 9.28 0.72
C ARG A 130 0.16 7.90 0.07
N THR A 131 0.18 7.84 -1.27
CA THR A 131 0.13 6.58 -2.02
C THR A 131 1.52 6.02 -2.36
N PHE A 132 2.59 6.72 -2.00
CA PHE A 132 3.96 6.28 -2.24
C PHE A 132 4.20 4.94 -1.54
N ARG A 133 4.59 3.93 -2.31
CA ARG A 133 4.80 2.54 -1.84
C ARG A 133 3.58 1.89 -1.18
N GLY A 134 2.37 2.40 -1.39
CA GLY A 134 1.13 1.84 -0.82
C GLY A 134 0.99 0.34 -1.06
N ALA A 135 1.26 -0.14 -2.27
CA ALA A 135 1.24 -1.58 -2.56
C ALA A 135 2.30 -2.40 -1.80
N THR A 136 3.50 -1.87 -1.54
CA THR A 136 4.48 -2.58 -0.69
C THR A 136 3.94 -2.74 0.72
N GLN A 137 3.33 -1.67 1.26
CA GLN A 137 2.69 -1.70 2.56
C GLN A 137 1.55 -2.73 2.58
N GLN A 138 0.69 -2.74 1.55
CA GLN A 138 -0.42 -3.71 1.46
C GLN A 138 0.09 -5.16 1.36
N MET A 139 1.05 -5.44 0.49
CA MET A 139 1.61 -6.79 0.34
C MET A 139 2.27 -7.27 1.64
N ARG A 140 2.99 -6.40 2.34
CA ARG A 140 3.57 -6.72 3.65
C ARG A 140 2.49 -7.10 4.66
N GLN A 141 1.39 -6.35 4.73
CA GLN A 141 0.27 -6.63 5.63
C GLN A 141 -0.46 -7.94 5.28
N LEU A 142 -0.66 -8.21 3.98
CA LEU A 142 -1.20 -9.49 3.51
C LEU A 142 -0.28 -10.67 3.84
N GLY A 143 1.04 -10.49 3.68
CA GLY A 143 2.01 -11.53 4.04
C GLY A 143 2.03 -11.83 5.53
N PHE A 144 1.77 -10.84 6.39
CA PHE A 144 1.59 -11.06 7.82
C PHE A 144 0.32 -11.83 8.16
N ALA A 145 -0.81 -11.48 7.52
CA ALA A 145 -2.07 -12.20 7.70
C ALA A 145 -1.99 -13.65 7.19
N ASP A 146 -1.38 -13.88 6.02
CA ASP A 146 -1.18 -15.23 5.46
C ASP A 146 -0.25 -16.06 6.35
N LEU A 147 0.86 -15.48 6.83
CA LEU A 147 1.76 -16.14 7.77
C LEU A 147 1.05 -16.52 9.07
N ASP A 148 0.31 -15.59 9.67
CA ASP A 148 -0.46 -15.84 10.88
C ASP A 148 -1.45 -17.00 10.70
N LEU A 149 -2.28 -16.97 9.67
CA LEU A 149 -3.25 -18.04 9.39
C LEU A 149 -2.56 -19.38 9.14
N ARG A 150 -1.48 -19.39 8.35
CA ARG A 150 -0.74 -20.63 8.07
C ARG A 150 -0.17 -21.24 9.34
N LEU A 151 0.45 -20.42 10.20
CA LEU A 151 1.03 -20.88 11.46
C LEU A 151 -0.03 -21.50 12.39
N HIS A 152 -1.24 -20.95 12.44
CA HIS A 152 -2.28 -21.43 13.34
C HIS A 152 -3.21 -22.51 12.76
N ARG A 153 -3.20 -22.73 11.44
CA ARG A 153 -4.13 -23.64 10.76
C ARG A 153 -3.49 -24.88 10.18
N VAL A 154 -2.26 -24.76 9.66
CA VAL A 154 -1.67 -25.81 8.80
C VAL A 154 -0.21 -26.09 9.08
N TYR A 155 0.55 -25.15 9.66
CA TYR A 155 1.96 -25.35 9.96
C TYR A 155 2.14 -26.54 10.90
N GLU A 156 3.01 -27.45 10.50
CA GLU A 156 3.33 -28.65 11.26
C GLU A 156 4.85 -28.82 11.26
N PRO A 157 5.56 -28.67 12.40
CA PRO A 157 7.02 -28.68 12.45
C PRO A 157 7.66 -29.91 11.81
N THR A 158 7.02 -31.07 11.94
CA THR A 158 7.52 -32.32 11.35
C THR A 158 7.46 -32.35 9.82
N ARG A 159 6.49 -31.64 9.22
CA ARG A 159 6.24 -31.57 7.77
C ARG A 159 6.91 -30.36 7.12
N ASP A 160 6.88 -29.22 7.80
CA ASP A 160 7.28 -27.91 7.26
C ASP A 160 8.67 -27.47 7.70
N GLY A 161 9.27 -28.17 8.67
CA GLY A 161 10.60 -27.86 9.18
C GLY A 161 10.64 -26.66 10.12
N GLU A 162 11.80 -26.02 10.16
CA GLU A 162 12.12 -24.97 11.13
C GLU A 162 11.30 -23.69 10.88
N LEU A 163 10.84 -23.07 11.97
CA LEU A 163 9.88 -21.96 11.95
C LEU A 163 10.39 -20.72 11.23
N LEU A 164 11.66 -20.32 11.43
CA LEU A 164 12.24 -19.15 10.76
C LEU A 164 12.31 -19.36 9.25
N ALA A 165 12.77 -20.54 8.81
CA ALA A 165 12.81 -20.90 7.40
C ALA A 165 11.40 -20.92 6.79
N TYR A 166 10.42 -21.51 7.48
CA TYR A 166 9.02 -21.52 7.05
C TYR A 166 8.46 -20.10 6.94
N ALA A 167 8.59 -19.28 7.99
CA ALA A 167 8.09 -17.92 8.05
C ALA A 167 8.71 -17.02 6.97
N ARG A 168 10.02 -17.18 6.73
CA ARG A 168 10.72 -16.52 5.62
C ARG A 168 10.16 -16.93 4.27
N SER A 169 9.90 -18.23 4.05
CA SER A 169 9.37 -18.72 2.76
C SER A 169 7.99 -18.12 2.45
N VAL A 170 7.11 -18.03 3.46
CA VAL A 170 5.79 -17.41 3.32
C VAL A 170 5.95 -15.91 3.04
N ALA A 171 6.72 -15.18 3.86
CA ALA A 171 6.92 -13.75 3.70
C ALA A 171 7.59 -13.38 2.35
N GLN A 172 8.43 -14.26 1.80
CA GLN A 172 9.14 -14.05 0.54
C GLN A 172 8.17 -13.87 -0.64
N ALA A 173 7.03 -14.55 -0.63
CA ALA A 173 5.99 -14.41 -1.67
C ALA A 173 5.37 -13.00 -1.72
N TYR A 174 5.48 -12.26 -0.61
CA TYR A 174 4.94 -10.90 -0.45
C TYR A 174 6.04 -9.82 -0.50
N ALA A 175 7.31 -10.22 -0.59
CA ALA A 175 8.45 -9.31 -0.61
C ALA A 175 8.91 -9.01 -2.04
N ALA A 176 9.26 -7.74 -2.30
CA ALA A 176 9.73 -7.31 -3.62
C ALA A 176 11.19 -7.71 -3.91
N THR A 177 11.96 -8.01 -2.87
CA THR A 177 13.36 -8.41 -2.89
C THR A 177 13.54 -9.71 -2.11
N THR A 178 14.66 -10.39 -2.35
CA THR A 178 15.07 -11.54 -1.54
C THR A 178 15.21 -11.11 -0.08
N LEU A 179 14.54 -11.84 0.82
CA LEU A 179 14.67 -11.67 2.26
C LEU A 179 16.01 -12.28 2.71
N PRO A 180 16.71 -11.66 3.69
CA PRO A 180 17.97 -12.20 4.19
C PRO A 180 17.76 -13.59 4.81
N ASP A 181 18.84 -14.35 4.94
CA ASP A 181 18.84 -15.64 5.63
C ASP A 181 19.89 -15.61 6.75
N PRO A 182 19.50 -15.62 8.05
CA PRO A 182 18.13 -15.77 8.55
C PRO A 182 17.28 -14.49 8.43
N TYR A 183 15.95 -14.66 8.43
CA TYR A 183 14.96 -13.57 8.54
C TYR A 183 14.11 -13.71 9.81
N PRO A 184 14.61 -13.26 10.98
CA PRO A 184 13.98 -13.52 12.28
C PRO A 184 12.78 -12.62 12.62
N MET A 185 12.12 -12.03 11.62
CA MET A 185 11.00 -11.10 11.82
C MET A 185 9.91 -11.70 12.71
N ILE A 186 9.63 -13.00 12.56
CA ILE A 186 8.60 -13.71 13.31
C ILE A 186 8.86 -13.72 14.83
N CYS A 187 10.13 -13.70 15.26
CA CYS A 187 10.49 -13.61 16.69
C CYS A 187 10.08 -12.28 17.33
N GLY A 188 9.98 -11.21 16.52
CA GLY A 188 9.52 -9.89 16.95
C GLY A 188 8.03 -9.66 16.73
N PHE A 189 7.27 -10.67 16.28
CA PHE A 189 5.88 -10.49 15.90
C PHE A 189 4.94 -10.58 17.11
N THR A 190 5.01 -9.56 17.97
CA THR A 190 4.32 -9.50 19.27
C THR A 190 2.80 -9.61 19.19
N HIS A 191 2.19 -9.23 18.06
CA HIS A 191 0.74 -9.35 17.84
C HIS A 191 0.27 -10.81 17.98
N LEU A 192 1.07 -11.75 17.50
CA LEU A 192 0.74 -13.18 17.50
C LEU A 192 1.09 -13.83 18.85
N PHE A 193 2.24 -13.48 19.41
CA PHE A 193 2.85 -14.28 20.50
C PHE A 193 2.91 -13.61 21.87
N ALA A 194 2.61 -12.31 21.98
CA ALA A 194 2.85 -11.55 23.22
C ALA A 194 1.79 -10.51 23.57
N HIS A 195 0.83 -10.23 22.68
CA HIS A 195 -0.17 -9.19 22.94
C HIS A 195 -1.24 -9.70 23.91
N ALA A 196 -1.53 -8.94 24.97
CA ALA A 196 -2.55 -9.28 25.98
C ALA A 196 -3.97 -9.40 25.40
N VAL A 197 -4.21 -8.79 24.23
CA VAL A 197 -5.47 -8.93 23.47
C VAL A 197 -5.37 -10.06 22.43
N GLY A 198 -4.17 -10.45 21.97
CA GLY A 198 -3.94 -11.64 21.12
C GLY A 198 -4.52 -11.57 19.70
N TYR A 199 -3.67 -11.51 18.67
CA TYR A 199 -4.07 -11.55 17.25
C TYR A 199 -3.72 -12.89 16.58
N GLY A 200 -3.45 -13.95 17.34
CA GLY A 200 -3.17 -15.27 16.77
C GLY A 200 -4.37 -15.78 15.97
N ALA A 201 -4.15 -16.15 14.71
CA ALA A 201 -5.18 -16.46 13.71
C ALA A 201 -6.17 -15.31 13.42
N GLY A 202 -5.80 -14.07 13.75
CA GLY A 202 -6.65 -12.89 13.66
C GLY A 202 -5.96 -11.65 13.07
N TYR A 203 -4.72 -11.74 12.57
CA TYR A 203 -4.03 -10.58 12.01
C TYR A 203 -4.69 -10.05 10.72
N TYR A 204 -5.49 -10.88 10.04
CA TYR A 204 -6.29 -10.46 8.89
C TYR A 204 -7.30 -9.35 9.22
N SER A 205 -7.67 -9.20 10.50
CA SER A 205 -8.58 -8.17 10.99
C SER A 205 -8.21 -6.76 10.56
N TYR A 206 -6.91 -6.41 10.49
CA TYR A 206 -6.47 -5.10 10.01
C TYR A 206 -6.90 -4.82 8.56
N LYS A 207 -6.86 -5.84 7.69
CA LYS A 207 -7.27 -5.70 6.29
C LYS A 207 -8.77 -5.79 6.10
N TRP A 208 -9.44 -6.58 6.93
CA TRP A 208 -10.89 -6.65 6.93
C TRP A 208 -11.49 -5.31 7.36
N ALA A 209 -11.00 -4.75 8.47
CA ALA A 209 -11.41 -3.46 8.97
C ALA A 209 -11.04 -2.31 8.01
N GLU A 210 -9.96 -2.41 7.22
CA GLU A 210 -9.65 -1.40 6.18
C GLU A 210 -10.73 -1.32 5.08
N VAL A 211 -11.46 -2.41 4.81
CA VAL A 211 -12.63 -2.38 3.92
C VAL A 211 -13.75 -1.56 4.56
N LEU A 212 -14.01 -1.82 5.85
CA LEU A 212 -15.05 -1.14 6.61
C LEU A 212 -14.72 0.34 6.79
N ASP A 213 -13.46 0.68 7.10
CA ASP A 213 -13.02 2.05 7.34
C ASP A 213 -13.18 2.91 6.09
N ALA A 214 -12.79 2.39 4.92
CA ALA A 214 -12.71 3.19 3.72
C ALA A 214 -14.12 3.51 3.23
N ASP A 215 -15.01 2.55 3.40
CA ASP A 215 -16.41 2.69 3.04
C ASP A 215 -17.19 3.51 4.07
N ALA A 216 -16.93 3.34 5.38
CA ALA A 216 -17.52 4.18 6.42
C ALA A 216 -17.08 5.64 6.28
N PHE A 217 -15.79 5.88 6.02
CA PHE A 217 -15.27 7.23 5.79
C PHE A 217 -15.84 7.85 4.51
N SER A 218 -16.20 7.06 3.50
CA SER A 218 -16.86 7.58 2.29
C SER A 218 -18.19 8.28 2.60
N VAL A 219 -18.89 7.89 3.67
CA VAL A 219 -20.11 8.55 4.14
C VAL A 219 -19.78 9.95 4.68
N PHE A 220 -18.73 10.06 5.49
CA PHE A 220 -18.22 11.35 5.97
C PHE A 220 -17.70 12.22 4.83
N ALA A 221 -16.91 11.68 3.91
CA ALA A 221 -16.39 12.41 2.76
C ALA A 221 -17.52 12.96 1.87
N LYS A 222 -18.64 12.23 1.75
CA LYS A 222 -19.81 12.66 0.98
C LYS A 222 -20.61 13.77 1.67
N ASN A 223 -20.83 13.65 2.98
CA ASN A 223 -21.71 14.57 3.73
C ASN A 223 -20.95 15.77 4.32
N GLY A 224 -19.63 15.67 4.43
CA GLY A 224 -18.76 16.60 5.14
C GLY A 224 -18.11 15.91 6.36
N ILE A 225 -16.79 16.03 6.50
CA ILE A 225 -16.02 15.32 7.54
C ILE A 225 -16.34 15.77 8.99
N PHE A 226 -17.05 16.89 9.13
CA PHE A 226 -17.54 17.42 10.40
C PHE A 226 -19.07 17.52 10.45
N ASP A 227 -19.79 16.82 9.58
CA ASP A 227 -21.25 16.77 9.61
C ASP A 227 -21.76 16.16 10.92
N PRO A 228 -22.46 16.92 11.79
CA PRO A 228 -22.89 16.43 13.10
C PRO A 228 -23.87 15.26 13.01
N ALA A 229 -24.72 15.22 11.98
CA ALA A 229 -25.68 14.14 11.79
C ALA A 229 -24.98 12.81 11.48
N THR A 230 -23.98 12.83 10.60
CA THR A 230 -23.14 11.65 10.30
C THR A 230 -22.33 11.22 11.53
N GLY A 231 -21.78 12.17 12.28
CA GLY A 231 -21.07 11.90 13.54
C GLY A 231 -21.95 11.23 14.61
N GLU A 232 -23.15 11.76 14.85
CA GLU A 232 -24.09 11.15 15.81
C GLU A 232 -24.58 9.78 15.32
N LYS A 233 -24.77 9.61 14.01
CA LYS A 233 -25.10 8.30 13.45
C LYS A 233 -23.97 7.30 13.70
N PHE A 234 -22.72 7.66 13.44
CA PHE A 234 -21.56 6.80 13.72
C PHE A 234 -21.43 6.47 15.20
N ARG A 235 -21.62 7.45 16.09
CA ARG A 235 -21.63 7.24 17.54
C ARG A 235 -22.71 6.24 17.95
N SER A 236 -23.97 6.49 17.61
CA SER A 236 -25.12 5.71 18.08
C SER A 236 -25.19 4.29 17.50
N THR A 237 -24.59 4.05 16.33
CA THR A 237 -24.61 2.73 15.65
C THR A 237 -23.32 1.94 15.83
N ILE A 238 -22.15 2.57 15.86
CA ILE A 238 -20.87 1.87 15.97
C ILE A 238 -20.33 2.00 17.40
N LEU A 239 -19.98 3.22 17.83
CA LEU A 239 -19.22 3.42 19.08
C LEU A 239 -20.03 3.11 20.35
N ALA A 240 -21.33 3.37 20.34
CA ALA A 240 -22.20 3.17 21.49
C ALA A 240 -22.59 1.70 21.73
N ARG A 241 -22.41 0.83 20.72
CA ARG A 241 -23.07 -0.47 20.68
C ARG A 241 -22.24 -1.63 21.18
N GLY A 242 -20.91 -1.48 21.28
CA GLY A 242 -20.03 -2.59 21.65
C GLY A 242 -20.41 -3.86 20.89
N ASP A 243 -20.47 -5.00 21.58
CA ASP A 243 -20.86 -6.31 21.02
C ASP A 243 -22.33 -6.65 21.28
N ALA A 244 -23.19 -5.63 21.41
CA ALA A 244 -24.62 -5.84 21.67
C ALA A 244 -25.44 -6.18 20.41
N ALA A 245 -24.82 -6.18 19.23
CA ALA A 245 -25.42 -6.59 17.96
C ALA A 245 -24.34 -7.03 16.97
N ASP A 246 -24.75 -7.72 15.90
CA ASP A 246 -23.82 -8.21 14.88
C ASP A 246 -23.09 -7.03 14.18
N PRO A 247 -21.76 -7.10 14.00
CA PRO A 247 -20.97 -6.07 13.32
C PRO A 247 -21.50 -5.62 11.95
N MET A 248 -22.02 -6.55 11.14
CA MET A 248 -22.58 -6.23 9.83
C MET A 248 -23.89 -5.45 9.97
N GLU A 249 -24.75 -5.82 10.91
CA GLU A 249 -25.98 -5.08 11.21
C GLU A 249 -25.67 -3.64 11.65
N LEU A 250 -24.66 -3.47 12.53
CA LEU A 250 -24.19 -2.16 12.97
C LEU A 250 -23.66 -1.31 11.81
N PHE A 251 -22.85 -1.92 10.93
CA PHE A 251 -22.32 -1.25 9.74
C PHE A 251 -23.45 -0.86 8.78
N VAL A 252 -24.40 -1.75 8.50
CA VAL A 252 -25.54 -1.47 7.62
C VAL A 252 -26.42 -0.36 8.22
N ALA A 253 -26.64 -0.36 9.53
CA ALA A 253 -27.37 0.71 10.22
C ALA A 253 -26.67 2.07 10.02
N PHE A 254 -25.34 2.11 10.11
CA PHE A 254 -24.54 3.31 9.85
C PHE A 254 -24.55 3.73 8.38
N ALA A 255 -24.09 2.86 7.47
CA ALA A 255 -23.85 3.18 6.07
C ALA A 255 -25.12 3.14 5.20
N GLY A 256 -26.20 2.53 5.70
CA GLY A 256 -27.46 2.29 4.98
C GLY A 256 -27.39 1.16 3.96
N ARG A 257 -26.28 0.40 3.94
CA ARG A 257 -26.00 -0.69 3.01
C ARG A 257 -24.81 -1.52 3.50
N GLU A 258 -24.63 -2.69 2.92
CA GLU A 258 -23.43 -3.52 3.13
C GLU A 258 -22.14 -2.83 2.63
N PRO A 259 -20.98 -3.21 3.20
CA PRO A 259 -19.69 -2.64 2.84
C PRO A 259 -19.32 -2.96 1.39
N LYS A 260 -18.82 -1.96 0.67
CA LYS A 260 -18.38 -2.08 -0.72
C LYS A 260 -16.87 -2.24 -0.78
N LEU A 261 -16.44 -3.40 -1.27
CA LEU A 261 -15.02 -3.71 -1.49
C LEU A 261 -14.33 -2.70 -2.43
N ASP A 262 -15.06 -2.04 -3.33
CA ASP A 262 -14.52 -1.02 -4.24
C ASP A 262 -13.91 0.19 -3.51
N ALA A 263 -14.35 0.51 -2.28
CA ALA A 263 -13.77 1.59 -1.48
C ALA A 263 -12.29 1.32 -1.13
N LEU A 264 -11.95 0.07 -0.80
CA LEU A 264 -10.58 -0.40 -0.61
C LEU A 264 -9.86 -0.65 -1.94
N LEU A 265 -10.55 -1.26 -2.92
CA LEU A 265 -9.93 -1.63 -4.19
C LEU A 265 -9.60 -0.41 -5.06
N GLY A 266 -10.25 0.74 -4.92
CA GLY A 266 -9.89 1.96 -5.65
C GLY A 266 -8.43 2.37 -5.44
N PRO A 267 -8.00 2.63 -4.18
CA PRO A 267 -6.59 2.83 -3.82
C PRO A 267 -5.67 1.69 -4.27
N MET A 268 -6.05 0.42 -4.09
CA MET A 268 -5.23 -0.72 -4.52
C MET A 268 -5.09 -0.81 -6.05
N ARG A 269 -6.15 -0.52 -6.81
CA ARG A 269 -6.13 -0.43 -8.28
C ARG A 269 -5.29 0.76 -8.74
N ARG A 270 -5.28 1.88 -8.03
CA ARG A 270 -4.33 2.98 -8.29
C ARG A 270 -2.89 2.57 -7.99
N ALA A 271 -2.69 1.75 -6.97
CA ALA A 271 -1.41 1.15 -6.63
C ALA A 271 -1.04 -0.07 -7.50
N ARG A 272 -1.88 -0.52 -8.45
CA ARG A 272 -1.58 -1.65 -9.36
C ARG A 272 -0.38 -1.38 -10.27
N THR A 273 -0.05 -0.11 -10.44
CA THR A 273 1.15 0.37 -11.16
C THR A 273 2.38 0.31 -10.26
N PHE A 274 2.28 -0.36 -9.11
CA PHE A 274 3.40 -0.68 -8.26
C PHE A 274 4.47 -1.41 -9.05
N ARG A 275 5.70 -0.90 -8.95
CA ARG A 275 6.85 -1.29 -9.78
C ARG A 275 6.65 -1.08 -11.28
N ALA A 276 5.61 -0.44 -11.80
CA ALA A 276 5.54 -0.14 -13.24
C ALA A 276 6.76 0.69 -13.68
N ALA A 277 7.14 1.69 -12.88
CA ALA A 277 8.37 2.45 -13.10
C ALA A 277 9.63 1.58 -12.94
N ALA A 278 9.71 0.78 -11.88
CA ALA A 278 10.88 -0.08 -11.63
C ALA A 278 11.03 -1.21 -12.67
N ALA A 279 9.93 -1.75 -13.17
CA ALA A 279 9.86 -2.73 -14.23
C ALA A 279 10.22 -2.09 -15.57
N MET A 280 9.73 -0.87 -15.83
CA MET A 280 10.11 -0.09 -17.01
C MET A 280 11.60 0.24 -17.01
N MET A 281 12.14 0.73 -15.88
CA MET A 281 13.58 0.99 -15.71
C MET A 281 14.40 -0.28 -15.83
N ARG A 282 13.94 -1.41 -15.26
CA ARG A 282 14.60 -2.71 -15.45
C ARG A 282 14.65 -3.09 -16.93
N GLN A 283 13.54 -2.95 -17.66
CA GLN A 283 13.51 -3.28 -19.09
C GLN A 283 14.44 -2.37 -19.90
N LEU A 284 14.44 -1.06 -19.62
CA LEU A 284 15.39 -0.13 -20.26
C LEU A 284 16.84 -0.49 -19.94
N GLY A 285 17.14 -0.88 -18.70
CA GLY A 285 18.46 -1.35 -18.31
C GLY A 285 18.88 -2.62 -19.05
N LEU A 286 17.98 -3.59 -19.25
CA LEU A 286 18.25 -4.78 -20.07
C LEU A 286 18.53 -4.42 -21.53
N CYS A 287 17.80 -3.45 -22.09
CA CYS A 287 18.04 -2.96 -23.45
C CYS A 287 19.40 -2.28 -23.58
N ASP A 288 19.78 -1.45 -22.60
CA ASP A 288 21.06 -0.75 -22.60
C ASP A 288 22.23 -1.71 -22.37
N VAL A 289 22.08 -2.72 -21.50
CA VAL A 289 23.07 -3.79 -21.34
C VAL A 289 23.28 -4.53 -22.65
N ASP A 290 22.20 -4.97 -23.30
CA ASP A 290 22.28 -5.66 -24.60
C ASP A 290 23.02 -4.82 -25.65
N LEU A 291 22.56 -3.58 -25.86
CA LEU A 291 23.16 -2.70 -26.86
C LEU A 291 24.61 -2.36 -26.53
N SER A 292 24.90 -2.05 -25.27
CA SER A 292 26.24 -1.69 -24.82
C SER A 292 27.21 -2.86 -24.93
N LEU A 293 26.79 -4.10 -24.68
CA LEU A 293 27.62 -5.29 -24.86
C LEU A 293 27.94 -5.54 -26.33
N HIS A 294 27.00 -5.29 -27.24
CA HIS A 294 27.18 -5.62 -28.66
C HIS A 294 27.77 -4.49 -29.51
N THR A 295 27.69 -3.24 -29.06
CA THR A 295 28.11 -2.08 -29.87
C THR A 295 29.23 -1.25 -29.26
N ARG A 296 29.48 -1.38 -27.95
CA ARG A 296 30.43 -0.51 -27.23
C ARG A 296 31.49 -1.28 -26.47
N TYR A 297 31.12 -2.39 -25.84
CA TYR A 297 32.01 -3.17 -24.98
C TYR A 297 33.24 -3.67 -25.74
N ASP A 298 34.41 -3.47 -25.15
CA ASP A 298 35.68 -4.01 -25.62
C ASP A 298 36.43 -4.63 -24.43
N ALA A 299 36.73 -5.92 -24.49
CA ALA A 299 37.34 -6.64 -23.36
C ALA A 299 38.72 -6.09 -22.98
N SER A 300 39.48 -5.51 -23.92
CA SER A 300 40.81 -4.95 -23.65
C SER A 300 40.74 -3.60 -22.92
N ARG A 301 39.64 -2.85 -23.13
CA ARG A 301 39.40 -1.56 -22.47
C ARG A 301 38.59 -1.69 -21.19
N ASP A 302 37.55 -2.53 -21.20
CA ASP A 302 36.48 -2.53 -20.21
C ASP A 302 36.59 -3.70 -19.21
N GLY A 303 37.47 -4.68 -19.47
CA GLY A 303 37.80 -5.74 -18.52
C GLY A 303 36.71 -6.79 -18.37
N ASP A 304 36.29 -7.06 -17.13
CA ASP A 304 35.29 -8.08 -16.82
C ASP A 304 33.89 -7.69 -17.31
N VAL A 305 33.31 -8.54 -18.16
CA VAL A 305 31.98 -8.35 -18.75
C VAL A 305 30.86 -8.29 -17.71
N LEU A 306 30.99 -9.01 -16.58
CA LEU A 306 30.00 -8.98 -15.50
C LEU A 306 30.04 -7.63 -14.77
N ALA A 307 31.24 -7.15 -14.42
CA ALA A 307 31.42 -5.82 -13.83
C ALA A 307 30.92 -4.71 -14.76
N TYR A 308 31.22 -4.79 -16.07
CA TYR A 308 30.73 -3.82 -17.07
C TYR A 308 29.20 -3.82 -17.14
N ALA A 309 28.57 -4.98 -17.27
CA ALA A 309 27.12 -5.09 -17.35
C ALA A 309 26.42 -4.64 -16.05
N ARG A 310 27.00 -4.94 -14.88
CA ARG A 310 26.51 -4.42 -13.59
C ARG A 310 26.58 -2.90 -13.56
N GLY A 311 27.68 -2.30 -14.03
CA GLY A 311 27.83 -0.85 -14.10
C GLY A 311 26.77 -0.17 -14.98
N VAL A 312 26.45 -0.76 -16.13
CA VAL A 312 25.37 -0.29 -17.01
C VAL A 312 24.01 -0.42 -16.32
N MET A 313 23.72 -1.59 -15.72
CA MET A 313 22.45 -1.87 -15.04
C MET A 313 22.24 -1.01 -13.79
N GLN A 314 23.32 -0.63 -13.10
CA GLN A 314 23.28 0.20 -11.89
C GLN A 314 22.60 1.55 -12.13
N ARG A 315 22.72 2.12 -13.34
CA ARG A 315 22.06 3.38 -13.74
C ARG A 315 20.54 3.31 -13.67
N TYR A 316 19.99 2.09 -13.76
CA TYR A 316 18.56 1.81 -13.78
C TYR A 316 18.06 1.19 -12.47
N ALA A 317 18.95 0.97 -11.50
CA ALA A 317 18.64 0.40 -10.20
C ALA A 317 18.62 1.49 -9.11
N PRO A 318 17.58 1.56 -8.27
CA PRO A 318 17.49 2.58 -7.21
C PRO A 318 18.38 2.27 -5.99
N ALA A 319 18.93 1.05 -5.92
CA ALA A 319 19.82 0.60 -4.86
C ALA A 319 21.12 0.05 -5.47
N PRO A 320 22.25 0.11 -4.74
CA PRO A 320 23.48 -0.54 -5.15
C PRO A 320 23.26 -2.03 -5.45
N LEU A 321 23.69 -2.47 -6.62
CA LEU A 321 23.68 -3.87 -7.01
C LEU A 321 24.82 -4.60 -6.29
N PRO A 322 24.60 -5.84 -5.82
CA PRO A 322 25.66 -6.65 -5.20
C PRO A 322 26.90 -6.83 -6.08
N ASP A 323 28.06 -7.00 -5.44
CA ASP A 323 29.34 -7.22 -6.13
C ASP A 323 29.40 -8.55 -6.90
N ASP A 324 28.47 -9.47 -6.65
CA ASP A 324 28.28 -10.73 -7.36
C ASP A 324 27.07 -10.72 -8.30
N TYR A 325 26.48 -9.54 -8.57
CA TYR A 325 25.33 -9.41 -9.47
C TYR A 325 25.70 -9.78 -10.92
N ALA A 326 25.35 -11.00 -11.31
CA ALA A 326 25.72 -11.62 -12.58
C ALA A 326 24.52 -11.88 -13.52
N MET A 327 23.57 -10.94 -13.61
CA MET A 327 22.30 -11.12 -14.33
C MET A 327 22.45 -11.60 -15.78
N ILE A 328 23.49 -11.15 -16.50
CA ILE A 328 23.70 -11.51 -17.91
C ILE A 328 23.96 -13.00 -18.13
N THR A 329 24.40 -13.75 -17.11
CA THR A 329 24.62 -15.21 -17.21
C THR A 329 23.31 -15.98 -17.31
N GLY A 330 22.21 -15.43 -16.77
CA GLY A 330 20.86 -15.97 -16.88
C GLY A 330 20.00 -15.32 -17.98
N PHE A 331 20.54 -14.34 -18.71
CA PHE A 331 19.77 -13.59 -19.69
C PHE A 331 19.78 -14.26 -21.06
N GLY A 332 18.98 -15.33 -21.19
CA GLY A 332 18.96 -16.18 -22.40
C GLY A 332 18.61 -15.47 -23.71
N HIS A 333 18.01 -14.27 -23.67
CA HIS A 333 17.72 -13.49 -24.89
C HIS A 333 19.00 -12.97 -25.58
N LEU A 334 20.11 -12.83 -24.84
CA LEU A 334 21.40 -12.43 -25.40
C LEU A 334 22.12 -13.60 -26.09
N PHE A 335 22.12 -14.78 -25.46
CA PHE A 335 23.10 -15.83 -25.77
C PHE A 335 22.51 -17.19 -26.19
N ALA A 336 21.18 -17.39 -26.12
CA ALA A 336 20.57 -18.71 -26.28
C ALA A 336 19.36 -18.77 -27.23
N HIS A 337 18.98 -17.67 -27.88
CA HIS A 337 17.75 -17.65 -28.69
C HIS A 337 18.00 -18.00 -30.17
N PRO A 338 17.30 -19.00 -30.77
CA PRO A 338 17.51 -19.44 -32.16
C PRO A 338 17.10 -18.40 -33.21
N VAL A 339 16.46 -17.30 -32.79
CA VAL A 339 15.95 -16.23 -33.66
C VAL A 339 16.77 -14.92 -33.53
N GLY A 340 17.86 -14.93 -32.74
CA GLY A 340 18.84 -13.83 -32.67
C GLY A 340 18.31 -12.48 -32.18
N TYR A 341 18.32 -12.25 -30.86
CA TYR A 341 17.96 -10.95 -30.25
C TYR A 341 19.16 -10.12 -29.78
N ALA A 342 20.39 -10.56 -30.09
CA ALA A 342 21.60 -9.80 -29.80
C ALA A 342 21.54 -8.41 -30.43
N ALA A 343 21.79 -7.37 -29.63
CA ALA A 343 21.63 -5.96 -29.98
C ALA A 343 20.20 -5.52 -30.37
N GLY A 344 19.19 -6.37 -30.12
CA GLY A 344 17.81 -6.17 -30.54
C GLY A 344 16.80 -6.15 -29.41
N TYR A 345 17.20 -6.30 -28.14
CA TYR A 345 16.27 -6.41 -27.01
C TYR A 345 15.41 -5.15 -26.81
N TYR A 346 15.89 -3.98 -27.25
CA TYR A 346 15.13 -2.73 -27.24
C TYR A 346 13.83 -2.78 -28.04
N SER A 347 13.75 -3.68 -29.03
CA SER A 347 12.57 -3.85 -29.89
C SER A 347 11.31 -4.19 -29.09
N TYR A 348 11.41 -4.94 -27.98
CA TYR A 348 10.27 -5.22 -27.10
C TYR A 348 9.66 -3.94 -26.54
N LYS A 349 10.52 -3.06 -26.01
CA LYS A 349 10.05 -1.81 -25.40
C LYS A 349 9.57 -0.82 -26.45
N TRP A 350 10.21 -0.80 -27.62
CA TRP A 350 9.76 0.01 -28.75
C TRP A 350 8.40 -0.47 -29.28
N ALA A 351 8.19 -1.78 -29.41
CA ALA A 351 6.91 -2.34 -29.81
C ALA A 351 5.79 -1.98 -28.82
N GLU A 352 6.07 -1.94 -27.51
CA GLU A 352 5.10 -1.46 -26.51
C GLU A 352 4.71 0.02 -26.69
N VAL A 353 5.63 0.88 -27.16
CA VAL A 353 5.32 2.29 -27.48
C VAL A 353 4.35 2.34 -28.67
N LEU A 354 4.67 1.62 -29.75
CA LEU A 354 3.84 1.58 -30.96
C LEU A 354 2.45 1.00 -30.66
N ASP A 355 2.39 -0.10 -29.91
CA ASP A 355 1.15 -0.74 -29.48
C ASP A 355 0.28 0.20 -28.62
N ALA A 356 0.85 0.81 -27.58
CA ALA A 356 0.09 1.72 -26.72
C ALA A 356 -0.47 2.92 -27.50
N ASP A 357 0.30 3.49 -28.40
CA ASP A 357 -0.11 4.65 -29.19
C ASP A 357 -1.08 4.28 -30.32
N ALA A 358 -0.92 3.10 -30.92
CA ALA A 358 -1.91 2.58 -31.86
C ALA A 358 -3.25 2.34 -31.17
N TYR A 359 -3.24 1.73 -30.00
CA TYR A 359 -4.46 1.48 -29.21
C TYR A 359 -5.11 2.78 -28.71
N ASP A 360 -4.32 3.81 -28.39
CA ASP A 360 -4.86 5.13 -27.98
C ASP A 360 -5.81 5.71 -29.05
N ARG A 361 -5.54 5.48 -30.34
CA ARG A 361 -6.47 5.83 -31.42
C ARG A 361 -7.81 5.09 -31.29
N PHE A 362 -7.78 3.78 -31.09
CA PHE A 362 -8.98 2.97 -30.86
C PHE A 362 -9.72 3.37 -29.60
N ALA A 363 -9.02 3.69 -28.52
CA ALA A 363 -9.63 4.16 -27.28
C ALA A 363 -10.39 5.49 -27.48
N ASN A 364 -9.85 6.39 -28.30
CA ASN A 364 -10.44 7.70 -28.58
C ASN A 364 -11.56 7.67 -29.65
N GLU A 365 -11.40 6.87 -30.71
CA GLU A 365 -12.36 6.79 -31.84
C GLU A 365 -13.42 5.69 -31.65
N GLY A 366 -13.27 4.86 -30.61
CA GLY A 366 -14.12 3.73 -30.27
C GLY A 366 -13.44 2.38 -30.53
N VAL A 367 -13.41 1.52 -29.51
CA VAL A 367 -12.65 0.25 -29.56
C VAL A 367 -13.14 -0.75 -30.62
N PHE A 368 -14.38 -0.58 -31.10
CA PHE A 368 -14.96 -1.36 -32.19
C PHE A 368 -15.21 -0.51 -33.46
N ASN A 369 -14.53 0.63 -33.59
CA ASN A 369 -14.66 1.49 -34.76
C ASN A 369 -14.12 0.77 -36.01
N ARG A 370 -14.99 0.55 -36.99
CA ARG A 370 -14.66 -0.15 -38.23
C ARG A 370 -13.67 0.63 -39.09
N GLU A 371 -13.78 1.95 -39.16
CA GLU A 371 -12.88 2.80 -39.96
C GLU A 371 -11.46 2.78 -39.38
N THR A 372 -11.32 2.90 -38.06
CA THR A 372 -10.01 2.79 -37.37
C THR A 372 -9.43 1.39 -37.57
N GLY A 373 -10.26 0.34 -37.50
CA GLY A 373 -9.85 -1.04 -37.77
C GLY A 373 -9.38 -1.26 -39.21
N ASP A 374 -10.11 -0.75 -40.20
CA ASP A 374 -9.74 -0.82 -41.61
C ASP A 374 -8.45 -0.02 -41.90
N ALA A 375 -8.27 1.13 -41.26
CA ALA A 375 -7.05 1.91 -41.36
C ALA A 375 -5.85 1.17 -40.76
N PHE A 376 -6.00 0.54 -39.59
CA PHE A 376 -4.93 -0.26 -38.98
C PHE A 376 -4.57 -1.47 -39.85
N ARG A 377 -5.59 -2.16 -40.39
CA ARG A 377 -5.39 -3.29 -41.30
C ARG A 377 -4.62 -2.87 -42.54
N ARG A 378 -5.10 -1.83 -43.24
CA ARG A 378 -4.48 -1.36 -44.49
C ARG A 378 -3.09 -0.81 -44.26
N SER A 379 -2.91 0.10 -43.30
CA SER A 379 -1.63 0.78 -43.13
C SER A 379 -0.59 -0.06 -42.40
N VAL A 380 -0.96 -0.92 -41.44
CA VAL A 380 0.03 -1.65 -40.61
C VAL A 380 0.08 -3.14 -40.93
N LEU A 381 -1.06 -3.84 -41.00
CA LEU A 381 -1.07 -5.31 -41.06
C LEU A 381 -0.88 -5.88 -42.48
N GLU A 382 -1.37 -5.20 -43.52
CA GLU A 382 -1.36 -5.72 -44.90
C GLU A 382 0.03 -5.72 -45.57
N HIS A 383 0.97 -4.91 -45.07
CA HIS A 383 2.21 -4.61 -45.80
C HIS A 383 3.42 -5.48 -45.42
N GLY A 384 3.42 -6.13 -44.24
CA GLY A 384 4.62 -6.81 -43.73
C GLY A 384 5.85 -5.89 -43.75
N ASP A 385 7.02 -6.40 -44.15
CA ASP A 385 8.27 -5.64 -44.26
C ASP A 385 8.50 -5.03 -45.66
N SER A 386 7.46 -4.91 -46.48
CA SER A 386 7.58 -4.36 -47.85
C SER A 386 7.76 -2.83 -47.89
N ARG A 387 7.57 -2.15 -46.76
CA ARG A 387 7.69 -0.70 -46.58
C ARG A 387 8.28 -0.40 -45.21
N ASP A 388 8.92 0.76 -45.09
CA ASP A 388 9.47 1.23 -43.81
C ASP A 388 8.40 1.22 -42.70
N PRO A 389 8.60 0.47 -41.59
CA PRO A 389 7.61 0.35 -40.52
C PRO A 389 7.21 1.68 -39.89
N MET A 390 8.11 2.68 -39.87
CA MET A 390 7.78 4.00 -39.32
C MET A 390 6.84 4.77 -40.26
N ALA A 391 7.05 4.68 -41.57
CA ALA A 391 6.13 5.24 -42.56
C ALA A 391 4.73 4.61 -42.47
N LEU A 392 4.65 3.30 -42.29
CA LEU A 392 3.38 2.59 -42.07
C LEU A 392 2.65 3.08 -40.81
N PHE A 393 3.39 3.26 -39.71
CA PHE A 393 2.82 3.76 -38.46
C PHE A 393 2.35 5.22 -38.58
N ARG A 394 3.12 6.08 -39.26
CA ARG A 394 2.73 7.47 -39.55
C ARG A 394 1.49 7.55 -40.43
N GLU A 395 1.37 6.66 -41.41
CA GLU A 395 0.17 6.57 -42.25
C GLU A 395 -1.07 6.23 -41.40
N PHE A 396 -0.92 5.30 -40.44
CA PHE A 396 -2.00 4.96 -39.53
C PHE A 396 -2.32 6.06 -38.50
N ARG A 397 -1.31 6.72 -37.91
CA ARG A 397 -1.53 7.70 -36.82
C ARG A 397 -1.65 9.14 -37.28
N GLY A 398 -1.19 9.47 -38.49
CA GLY A 398 -1.01 10.83 -38.97
C GLY A 398 0.16 11.60 -38.32
N ARG A 399 0.95 10.93 -37.47
CA ARG A 399 2.10 11.51 -36.75
C ARG A 399 3.11 10.43 -36.35
N ASP A 400 4.28 10.87 -35.89
CA ASP A 400 5.27 9.99 -35.24
C ASP A 400 4.72 9.35 -33.95
N PRO A 401 5.29 8.20 -33.53
CA PRO A 401 4.93 7.56 -32.28
C PRO A 401 5.09 8.46 -31.06
N ASP A 402 4.10 8.45 -30.18
CA ASP A 402 4.11 9.17 -28.90
C ASP A 402 4.27 8.18 -27.73
N VAL A 403 5.12 8.53 -26.77
CA VAL A 403 5.36 7.73 -25.56
C VAL A 403 4.28 7.97 -24.49
N GLN A 404 3.54 9.08 -24.54
CA GLN A 404 2.55 9.43 -23.52
C GLN A 404 1.48 8.34 -23.32
N PRO A 405 0.90 7.72 -24.39
CA PRO A 405 -0.02 6.60 -24.22
C PRO A 405 0.56 5.42 -23.43
N LEU A 406 1.83 5.08 -23.66
CA LEU A 406 2.50 4.01 -22.92
C LEU A 406 2.69 4.39 -21.45
N LEU A 407 3.07 5.63 -21.16
CA LEU A 407 3.24 6.11 -19.79
C LEU A 407 1.89 6.12 -19.04
N ARG A 408 0.81 6.57 -19.68
CA ARG A 408 -0.56 6.55 -19.12
C ARG A 408 -1.04 5.12 -18.89
N ARG A 409 -0.84 4.23 -19.87
CA ARG A 409 -1.15 2.79 -19.75
C ARG A 409 -0.38 2.13 -18.60
N SER A 410 0.87 2.54 -18.40
CA SER A 410 1.73 2.09 -17.32
C SER A 410 1.47 2.81 -15.99
N GLY A 411 0.55 3.79 -15.97
CA GLY A 411 0.19 4.64 -14.82
C GLY A 411 1.37 5.42 -14.23
N LEU A 412 2.22 5.95 -15.11
CA LEU A 412 3.35 6.82 -14.77
C LEU A 412 3.03 8.31 -14.90
N ILE A 413 1.93 8.64 -15.59
CA ILE A 413 1.39 9.99 -15.78
C ILE A 413 -0.13 9.97 -15.72
#